data_AF-A0A7S2J2V1-F1
#
_entry.id   AF-A0A7S2J2V1-F1
#
_cell.length_a   1.000
_cell.length_b   1.000
_cell.length_c   1.000
_cell.angle_alpha   90.00
_cell.angle_beta   90.00
_cell.angle_gamma   90.00
#
_symmetry.space_group_name_H-M   'P 1'
#
loop_
_entity.id
_entity.type
_entity.pdbx_description
1 polymer ?
#
loop_
_entity_poly.entity_id
_entity_poly.type
_entity_poly.pdbx_seq_one_letter_code
_entity_poly.pdbx_strand_id
1 'polypeptide(L)'
;VKLCVFGTHSAWQYGKSGAAIDAVKVATPLLKECSDKHDAPAIFTGDFNTVDSESVRGALKDNTGYDWVTVAAGGFAQVHAMTSPRQTGTVTQQGAVQGANGRAGCEEKCQNEFWAWSDHPPIYADIVPP
;
A
#
# COMPACT_ATOMS: atom_id res chain seq x y z
N VAL A 1 -14.89 2.96 14.40
CA VAL A 1 -14.79 2.28 13.10
C VAL A 1 -13.77 1.16 13.23
N LYS A 2 -14.07 -0.06 12.75
CA LYS A 2 -13.09 -1.14 12.65
C LYS A 2 -12.44 -1.09 11.27
N LEU A 3 -11.17 -1.44 11.17
CA LEU A 3 -10.41 -1.41 9.92
C LEU A 3 -9.45 -2.61 9.89
N CYS A 4 -9.40 -3.31 8.77
CA CYS A 4 -8.42 -4.36 8.52
C CYS A 4 -7.26 -3.78 7.70
N VAL A 5 -6.07 -3.69 8.30
CA VAL A 5 -4.89 -3.16 7.62
C VAL A 5 -3.87 -4.26 7.48
N PHE A 6 -3.45 -4.53 6.25
CA PHE A 6 -2.39 -5.47 5.95
C PHE A 6 -1.32 -4.78 5.11
N GLY A 7 -0.11 -5.33 5.16
CA GLY A 7 0.89 -4.94 4.22
C GLY A 7 1.95 -5.99 3.98
N THR A 8 2.68 -5.82 2.89
CA THR A 8 3.74 -6.73 2.46
C THR A 8 4.97 -5.96 2.02
N HIS A 9 6.09 -6.67 1.97
CA HIS A 9 7.29 -6.22 1.30
C HIS A 9 7.75 -7.37 0.40
N SER A 10 7.52 -7.23 -0.91
CA SER A 10 7.85 -8.28 -1.88
C SER A 10 9.34 -8.27 -2.23
N ALA A 11 9.85 -9.41 -2.69
CA ALA A 11 11.23 -9.49 -3.15
C ALA A 11 11.50 -8.54 -4.33
N TRP A 12 12.69 -7.96 -4.36
CA TRP A 12 13.14 -7.14 -5.48
C TRP A 12 13.33 -8.00 -6.75
N GLN A 13 12.63 -7.64 -7.82
CA GLN A 13 12.73 -8.29 -9.13
C GLN A 13 12.95 -7.27 -10.25
N TYR A 14 13.84 -6.31 -10.04
CA TYR A 14 14.14 -5.25 -11.01
C TYR A 14 12.89 -4.45 -11.41
N GLY A 15 12.04 -4.13 -10.43
CA GLY A 15 10.82 -3.36 -10.66
C GLY A 15 9.64 -4.15 -11.26
N LYS A 16 9.80 -5.45 -11.55
CA LYS A 16 8.71 -6.29 -12.08
C LYS A 16 7.66 -6.58 -11.00
N SER A 17 6.40 -6.60 -11.39
CA SER A 17 5.26 -6.81 -10.49
C SER A 17 5.04 -8.26 -10.05
N GLY A 18 5.75 -9.24 -10.61
CA GLY A 18 5.56 -10.67 -10.33
C GLY A 18 5.62 -11.01 -8.83
N ALA A 19 6.71 -10.63 -8.16
CA ALA A 19 6.84 -10.84 -6.71
C ALA A 19 5.81 -10.05 -5.88
N ALA A 20 5.43 -8.84 -6.33
CA ALA A 20 4.40 -8.04 -5.68
C ALA A 20 3.03 -8.73 -5.73
N ILE A 21 2.67 -9.23 -6.91
CA ILE A 21 1.43 -9.99 -7.15
C ILE A 21 1.42 -11.26 -6.28
N ASP A 22 2.53 -11.99 -6.20
CA ASP A 22 2.60 -13.20 -5.38
C ASP A 22 2.49 -12.88 -3.88
N ALA A 23 3.09 -11.79 -3.41
CA ALA A 23 2.92 -11.32 -2.03
C ALA A 23 1.45 -10.95 -1.74
N VAL A 24 0.78 -10.26 -2.67
CA VAL A 24 -0.65 -9.95 -2.57
C VAL A 24 -1.47 -11.23 -2.45
N LYS A 25 -1.28 -12.21 -3.35
CA LYS A 25 -2.01 -13.50 -3.33
C LYS A 25 -1.92 -14.22 -1.98
N VAL A 26 -0.75 -14.16 -1.32
CA VAL A 26 -0.54 -14.80 -0.02
C VAL A 26 -1.24 -14.05 1.11
N ALA A 27 -1.25 -12.72 1.07
CA ALA A 27 -1.82 -11.89 2.14
C ALA A 27 -3.34 -11.70 2.02
N THR A 28 -3.90 -11.68 0.81
CA THR A 28 -5.31 -11.36 0.58
C THR A 28 -6.33 -12.31 1.21
N PRO A 29 -6.09 -13.63 1.37
CA PRO A 29 -7.02 -14.50 2.10
C PRO A 29 -7.23 -14.06 3.56
N LEU A 30 -6.14 -13.67 4.24
CA LEU A 30 -6.19 -13.21 5.63
C LEU A 30 -6.87 -11.85 5.77
N LEU A 31 -6.58 -10.94 4.84
CA LEU A 31 -7.25 -9.64 4.79
C LEU A 31 -8.76 -9.81 4.49
N LYS A 32 -9.11 -10.69 3.56
CA LYS A 32 -10.50 -11.00 3.23
C LYS A 32 -11.24 -11.58 4.43
N GLU A 33 -10.63 -12.57 5.12
CA GLU A 33 -11.19 -13.14 6.35
C GLU A 33 -11.43 -12.06 7.41
N CYS A 34 -10.44 -11.19 7.64
CA CYS A 34 -10.57 -10.07 8.59
C CYS A 34 -11.75 -9.16 8.22
N SER A 35 -11.80 -8.70 6.96
CA SER A 35 -12.81 -7.76 6.48
C SER A 35 -14.22 -8.35 6.59
N ASP A 36 -14.40 -9.61 6.18
CA ASP A 36 -15.71 -10.27 6.21
C ASP A 36 -16.17 -10.61 7.63
N LYS A 37 -15.28 -11.17 8.46
CA LYS A 37 -15.59 -11.55 9.84
C LYS A 37 -15.97 -10.35 10.71
N HIS A 38 -15.39 -9.19 10.43
CA HIS A 38 -15.58 -8.00 11.25
C HIS A 38 -16.47 -6.94 10.61
N ASP A 39 -17.01 -7.22 9.42
CA ASP A 39 -17.76 -6.25 8.61
C ASP A 39 -17.03 -4.90 8.51
N ALA A 40 -15.71 -4.97 8.24
CA ALA A 40 -14.81 -3.83 8.30
C ALA A 40 -14.22 -3.52 6.91
N PRO A 41 -14.07 -2.24 6.52
CA PRO A 41 -13.27 -1.88 5.34
C PRO A 41 -11.81 -2.31 5.51
N ALA A 42 -11.07 -2.30 4.41
CA ALA A 42 -9.69 -2.77 4.37
C ALA A 42 -8.73 -1.79 3.68
N ILE A 43 -7.50 -1.72 4.20
CA ILE A 43 -6.36 -1.05 3.57
C ILE A 43 -5.27 -2.10 3.33
N PHE A 44 -4.66 -2.04 2.16
CA PHE A 44 -3.48 -2.83 1.83
C PHE A 44 -2.33 -1.88 1.48
N THR A 45 -1.19 -1.99 2.16
CA THR A 45 -0.03 -1.13 1.92
C THR A 45 1.26 -1.92 1.82
N GLY A 46 2.35 -1.31 1.36
CA GLY A 46 3.63 -1.99 1.33
C GLY A 46 4.64 -1.30 0.44
N ASP A 47 5.87 -1.76 0.55
CA ASP A 47 6.89 -1.62 -0.48
C ASP A 47 6.77 -2.82 -1.42
N PHE A 48 6.24 -2.58 -2.62
CA PHE A 48 5.99 -3.64 -3.59
C PHE A 48 7.19 -3.92 -4.48
N ASN A 49 8.29 -3.19 -4.33
CA ASN A 49 9.45 -3.31 -5.21
C ASN A 49 9.08 -3.21 -6.71
N THR A 50 7.99 -2.49 -7.01
CA THR A 50 7.48 -2.18 -8.34
C THR A 50 6.71 -0.86 -8.30
N VAL A 51 6.80 -0.08 -9.38
CA VAL A 51 6.01 1.15 -9.59
C VAL A 51 4.64 0.87 -10.21
N ASP A 52 4.40 -0.37 -10.63
CA ASP A 52 3.16 -0.78 -11.29
C ASP A 52 2.05 -1.03 -10.25
N SER A 53 1.46 0.07 -9.78
CA SER A 53 0.35 0.01 -8.83
C SER A 53 -0.91 -0.61 -9.40
N GLU A 54 -1.08 -0.57 -10.72
CA GLU A 54 -2.25 -1.11 -11.41
C GLU A 54 -2.25 -2.63 -11.36
N SER A 55 -1.09 -3.28 -11.57
CA SER A 55 -0.95 -4.73 -11.40
C SER A 55 -1.21 -5.17 -9.95
N VAL A 56 -0.70 -4.42 -8.96
CA VAL A 56 -0.93 -4.71 -7.53
C VAL A 56 -2.43 -4.58 -7.20
N ARG A 57 -3.07 -3.50 -7.66
CA ARG A 57 -4.51 -3.25 -7.47
C ARG A 57 -5.38 -4.29 -8.18
N GLY A 58 -4.99 -4.71 -9.38
CA GLY A 58 -5.61 -5.81 -10.11
C GLY A 58 -5.54 -7.11 -9.33
N ALA A 59 -4.36 -7.47 -8.81
CA ALA A 59 -4.20 -8.66 -7.97
C ALA A 59 -5.03 -8.58 -6.68
N LEU A 60 -5.13 -7.41 -6.03
CA LEU A 60 -6.00 -7.22 -4.88
C LEU A 60 -7.45 -7.53 -5.24
N LYS A 61 -7.96 -6.96 -6.34
CA LYS A 61 -9.31 -7.22 -6.85
C LYS A 61 -9.54 -8.70 -7.16
N ASP A 62 -8.64 -9.31 -7.93
CA ASP A 62 -8.78 -10.71 -8.38
C ASP A 62 -8.79 -11.71 -7.21
N ASN A 63 -8.03 -11.44 -6.15
CA ASN A 63 -7.91 -12.37 -5.01
C ASN A 63 -8.89 -12.09 -3.86
N THR A 64 -9.56 -10.94 -3.85
CA THR A 64 -10.55 -10.59 -2.80
C THR A 64 -11.98 -10.51 -3.32
N GLY A 65 -12.17 -10.23 -4.61
CA GLY A 65 -13.46 -9.86 -5.19
C GLY A 65 -13.91 -8.44 -4.82
N TYR A 66 -13.04 -7.63 -4.21
CA TYR A 66 -13.34 -6.26 -3.76
C TYR A 66 -12.86 -5.23 -4.78
N ASP A 67 -13.46 -4.05 -4.75
CA ASP A 67 -12.94 -2.91 -5.50
C ASP A 67 -11.96 -2.11 -4.63
N TRP A 68 -10.92 -1.61 -5.28
CA TRP A 68 -9.78 -0.95 -4.66
C TRP A 68 -9.40 0.29 -5.45
N VAL A 69 -8.85 1.28 -4.75
CA VAL A 69 -8.21 2.47 -5.32
C VAL A 69 -6.85 2.68 -4.68
N THR A 70 -5.86 3.08 -5.48
CA THR A 70 -4.56 3.52 -4.97
C THR A 70 -4.72 4.93 -4.41
N VAL A 71 -4.53 5.10 -3.10
CA VAL A 71 -4.69 6.39 -2.39
C VAL A 71 -3.37 7.09 -2.11
N ALA A 72 -2.26 6.37 -2.18
CA ALA A 72 -0.93 6.99 -2.20
C ALA A 72 0.04 6.06 -2.92
N ALA A 73 0.98 6.63 -3.65
CA ALA A 73 2.10 5.90 -4.25
C ALA A 73 3.33 6.80 -4.31
N GLY A 74 4.49 6.24 -4.02
CA GLY A 74 5.78 6.92 -4.07
C GLY A 74 6.90 5.92 -4.28
N GLY A 75 7.51 5.94 -5.45
CA GLY A 75 8.47 4.91 -5.84
C GLY A 75 7.83 3.52 -5.80
N PHE A 76 8.35 2.64 -4.96
CA PHE A 76 7.85 1.27 -4.78
C PHE A 76 6.80 1.14 -3.67
N ALA A 77 6.67 2.16 -2.83
CA ALA A 77 5.67 2.19 -1.77
C ALA A 77 4.29 2.52 -2.35
N GLN A 78 3.26 1.81 -1.90
CA GLN A 78 1.88 2.04 -2.31
C GLN A 78 0.91 1.85 -1.13
N VAL A 79 -0.21 2.58 -1.15
CA VAL A 79 -1.35 2.43 -0.25
C VAL A 79 -2.61 2.25 -1.10
N HIS A 80 -3.31 1.16 -0.89
CA HIS A 80 -4.55 0.79 -1.55
C HIS A 80 -5.69 0.76 -0.54
N ALA A 81 -6.78 1.46 -0.84
CA ALA A 81 -7.98 1.50 -0.01
C ALA A 81 -9.15 0.80 -0.71
N MET A 82 -9.89 0.03 0.07
CA MET A 82 -11.11 -0.64 -0.39
C MET A 82 -12.23 0.38 -0.65
N THR A 83 -12.95 0.21 -1.76
CA THR A 83 -14.10 1.03 -2.17
C THR A 83 -15.40 0.23 -2.26
N SER A 84 -15.34 -1.09 -2.35
CA SER A 84 -16.51 -2.00 -2.37
C SER A 84 -16.13 -3.38 -1.86
N PRO A 85 -17.01 -4.11 -1.13
CA PRO A 85 -18.36 -3.73 -0.69
C PRO A 85 -18.44 -2.67 0.41
N ARG A 86 -17.32 -2.28 1.01
CA ARG A 86 -17.24 -1.34 2.15
C ARG A 86 -16.28 -0.23 1.77
N GLN A 87 -16.68 1.01 2.04
CA GLN A 87 -15.82 2.15 1.78
C GLN A 87 -14.91 2.41 2.98
N THR A 88 -13.62 2.58 2.71
CA THR A 88 -12.64 2.97 3.73
C THR A 88 -12.89 4.41 4.21
N GLY A 89 -13.36 5.28 3.31
CA GLY A 89 -13.62 6.68 3.60
C GLY A 89 -13.21 7.60 2.45
N THR A 90 -13.17 8.90 2.73
CA THR A 90 -12.72 9.93 1.79
C THR A 90 -11.28 10.31 2.07
N VAL A 91 -10.42 10.29 1.04
CA VAL A 91 -9.04 10.77 1.15
C VAL A 91 -9.05 12.30 1.23
N THR A 92 -8.50 12.85 2.31
CA THR A 92 -8.40 14.31 2.52
C THR A 92 -7.00 14.85 2.23
N GLN A 93 -5.98 14.00 2.36
CA GLN A 93 -4.59 14.35 2.08
C GLN A 93 -3.81 13.09 1.70
N GLN A 94 -2.76 13.24 0.91
CA GLN A 94 -1.84 12.16 0.56
C GLN A 94 -0.48 12.74 0.18
N GLY A 95 0.58 11.96 0.34
CA GLY A 95 1.92 12.39 -0.09
C GLY A 95 3.04 11.46 0.36
N ALA A 96 4.27 11.95 0.19
CA ALA A 96 5.48 11.34 0.72
C ALA A 96 6.09 12.28 1.77
N VAL A 97 6.61 11.72 2.86
CA VAL A 97 7.33 12.46 3.89
C VAL A 97 8.69 12.85 3.30
N GLN A 98 8.86 14.14 3.01
CA GLN A 98 10.12 14.63 2.45
C GLN A 98 11.26 14.49 3.47
N GLY A 99 12.43 14.06 3.00
CA GLY A 99 13.66 14.05 3.80
C GLY A 99 14.20 15.47 4.00
N ALA A 100 15.25 15.62 4.82
CA ALA A 100 15.84 16.93 5.12
C ALA A 100 16.28 17.74 3.90
N ASN A 101 16.57 17.07 2.78
CA ASN A 101 16.98 17.71 1.52
C ASN A 101 15.87 17.80 0.47
N GLY A 102 14.64 17.40 0.81
CA GLY A 102 13.49 17.44 -0.09
C GLY A 102 13.57 16.51 -1.31
N ARG A 103 14.51 15.55 -1.37
CA ARG A 103 14.57 14.59 -2.48
C ARG A 103 13.69 13.38 -2.19
N ALA A 104 13.12 12.81 -3.25
CA ALA A 104 12.39 11.55 -3.21
C ALA A 104 13.28 10.44 -3.80
N GLY A 105 13.37 9.30 -3.11
CA GLY A 105 14.18 8.14 -3.50
C GLY A 105 15.36 7.89 -2.55
N CYS A 106 16.20 6.91 -2.88
CA CYS A 106 17.37 6.54 -2.07
C CYS A 106 18.35 7.70 -1.91
N GLU A 107 18.35 8.28 -0.70
CA GLU A 107 19.35 9.24 -0.23
C GLU A 107 20.51 8.49 0.44
N GLU A 108 21.73 9.03 0.35
CA GLU A 108 22.96 8.60 1.05
C GLU A 108 23.08 7.09 1.37
N LYS A 109 23.56 6.29 0.40
CA LYS A 109 23.68 4.81 0.55
C LYS A 109 22.34 4.11 0.87
N CYS A 110 21.22 4.73 0.49
CA CYS A 110 19.87 4.19 0.71
C CYS A 110 19.50 4.14 2.19
N GLN A 111 19.89 5.16 2.95
CA GLN A 111 19.64 5.25 4.38
C GLN A 111 19.37 6.71 4.75
N ASN A 112 18.18 6.99 5.29
CA ASN A 112 17.79 8.33 5.72
C ASN A 112 17.25 8.32 7.16
N GLU A 113 17.91 9.01 8.09
CA GLU A 113 17.51 9.05 9.50
C GLU A 113 16.11 9.65 9.71
N PHE A 114 15.69 10.60 8.85
CA PHE A 114 14.36 11.20 8.88
C PHE A 114 13.26 10.25 8.41
N TRP A 115 13.65 9.15 7.75
CA TRP A 115 12.78 8.07 7.31
C TRP A 115 13.02 6.79 8.12
N ALA A 116 13.49 6.91 9.37
CA ALA A 116 13.84 5.77 10.22
C ALA A 116 14.84 4.80 9.57
N TRP A 117 15.80 5.35 8.82
CA TRP A 117 16.81 4.64 8.03
C TRP A 117 16.27 3.83 6.85
N SER A 118 15.02 4.11 6.41
CA SER A 118 14.46 3.63 5.16
C SER A 118 15.23 4.18 3.95
N ASP A 119 15.26 3.40 2.87
CA ASP A 119 15.85 3.74 1.58
C ASP A 119 14.91 4.55 0.67
N HIS A 120 13.66 4.73 1.07
CA HIS A 120 12.70 5.60 0.39
C HIS A 120 11.79 6.32 1.40
N PRO A 121 11.22 7.47 1.02
CA PRO A 121 10.37 8.24 1.91
C PRO A 121 9.10 7.47 2.26
N PRO A 122 8.66 7.47 3.54
CA PRO A 122 7.34 6.99 3.91
C PRO A 122 6.27 7.72 3.11
N ILE A 123 5.27 6.99 2.65
CA ILE A 123 4.08 7.59 2.03
C ILE A 123 2.90 7.53 2.99
N TYR A 124 1.97 8.45 2.83
CA TYR A 124 0.78 8.54 3.68
C TYR A 124 -0.45 8.91 2.86
N ALA A 125 -1.62 8.52 3.40
CA ALA A 125 -2.92 8.98 2.98
C ALA A 125 -3.78 9.19 4.23
N ASP A 126 -4.32 10.40 4.40
CA ASP A 126 -5.27 10.73 5.45
C ASP A 126 -6.67 10.41 4.94
N ILE A 127 -7.36 9.51 5.65
CA ILE A 127 -8.67 9.00 5.25
C ILE A 127 -9.68 9.29 6.37
N VAL A 128 -10.72 10.04 6.03
CA VAL A 128 -11.86 10.29 6.93
C VAL A 128 -12.91 9.20 6.69
N PRO A 129 -13.25 8.39 7.71
CA PRO A 129 -14.28 7.36 7.57
C PRO A 129 -15.64 7.96 7.17
N PRO A 130 -16.50 7.18 6.49
CA PRO A 130 -17.85 7.61 6.13
C PRO A 130 -18.76 7.84 7.35
#